data_AF-A0A9E1B797-F1
#
_entry.id   AF-A0A9E1B797-F1
#
_cell.length_a   1.000
_cell.length_b   1.000
_cell.length_c   1.000
_cell.angle_alpha   90.00
_cell.angle_beta   90.00
_cell.angle_gamma   90.00
#
_symmetry.space_group_name_H-M   'P 1'
#
loop_
_entity.id
_entity.type
_entity.pdbx_description
1 polymer ?
#
loop_
_entity_poly.entity_id
_entity_poly.type
_entity_poly.pdbx_seq_one_letter_code
_entity_poly.pdbx_strand_id
1 'polypeptide(L)' 'TTATHGSGCSLSSAIASNLANGLSLKESVKNAHDYIFNAIKNAVIIGGGQNPVNHFYKFKV' A
#
# COMPACT_ATOMS: atom_id res chain seq x y z
N THR A 1 -7.41 -2.99 -12.39
CA THR A 1 -7.21 -3.96 -11.30
C THR A 1 -8.42 -3.92 -10.38
N THR A 2 -8.86 -5.08 -9.89
CA THR A 2 -9.97 -5.20 -8.91
C THR A 2 -9.46 -5.30 -7.47
N ALA A 3 -8.13 -5.29 -7.29
CA ALA A 3 -7.48 -5.41 -6.00
C ALA A 3 -7.29 -4.06 -5.31
N THR A 4 -8.38 -3.45 -4.87
CA THR A 4 -8.38 -2.13 -4.22
C THR A 4 -8.89 -2.18 -2.77
N HIS A 5 -9.30 -3.36 -2.29
CA HIS A 5 -9.71 -3.52 -0.90
C HIS A 5 -8.52 -3.20 0.04
N GLY A 6 -8.78 -2.35 1.03
CA GLY A 6 -7.77 -1.88 1.96
C GLY A 6 -6.81 -0.80 1.41
N SER A 7 -7.00 -0.31 0.18
CA SER A 7 -6.08 0.66 -0.43
C SER A 7 -5.99 1.99 0.33
N GLY A 8 -7.12 2.56 0.75
CA GLY A 8 -7.17 3.79 1.56
C GLY A 8 -6.54 3.62 2.95
N CYS A 9 -6.88 2.55 3.67
CA CYS A 9 -6.28 2.24 4.97
C CYS A 9 -4.76 2.10 4.84
N SER A 10 -4.29 1.35 3.84
CA SER A 10 -2.88 1.15 3.57
C SER A 10 -2.15 2.45 3.25
N LEU A 11 -2.75 3.30 2.42
CA LEU A 11 -2.21 4.61 2.07
C LEU A 11 -2.06 5.49 3.33
N SER A 12 -3.11 5.62 4.13
CA SER A 12 -3.09 6.39 5.37
C SER A 12 -2.07 5.86 6.39
N SER A 13 -2.02 4.54 6.58
CA SER A 13 -1.03 3.89 7.44
C SER A 13 0.41 4.12 6.96
N ALA A 14 0.64 4.07 5.64
CA ALA A 14 1.96 4.34 5.07
C ALA A 14 2.37 5.82 5.23
N ILE A 15 1.44 6.77 5.06
CA ILE A 15 1.71 8.20 5.33
C ILE A 15 2.10 8.38 6.80
N ALA A 16 1.29 7.86 7.72
CA ALA A 16 1.55 7.97 9.16
C ALA A 16 2.90 7.34 9.55
N SER A 17 3.25 6.19 8.98
CA SER A 17 4.53 5.52 9.24
C SER A 17 5.73 6.30 8.71
N ASN A 18 5.64 6.89 7.51
CA ASN A 18 6.71 7.74 6.98
C ASN A 18 6.89 9.02 7.81
N LEU A 19 5.79 9.66 8.24
CA LEU A 19 5.84 10.81 9.14
C LEU A 19 6.49 10.45 10.47
N ALA A 20 6.12 9.31 11.07
CA ALA A 20 6.72 8.82 12.31
C ALA A 20 8.22 8.53 12.19
N ASN A 21 8.71 8.21 10.98
CA ASN A 21 10.12 8.04 10.66
C ASN A 21 10.84 9.38 10.35
N GLY A 22 10.19 10.52 10.56
CA GLY A 22 10.80 11.85 10.42
C GLY A 22 10.87 12.40 9.00
N LEU A 23 10.21 11.75 8.02
CA LEU A 23 10.12 12.30 6.67
C LEU A 23 9.21 13.52 6.62
N SER A 24 9.47 14.42 5.65
CA SER A 24 8.55 15.53 5.39
C SER A 24 7.17 15.02 4.95
N LEU A 25 6.13 15.85 5.09
CA LEU A 25 4.79 15.50 4.62
C LEU A 25 4.77 15.15 3.12
N LYS A 26 5.49 15.92 2.30
CA LYS A 26 5.58 15.69 0.85
C LYS A 26 6.25 14.36 0.52
N GLU A 27 7.35 14.03 1.17
CA GLU A 27 8.03 12.74 1.00
C GLU A 27 7.18 11.59 1.51
N SER A 28 6.51 11.76 2.65
CA SER A 28 5.64 10.75 3.24
C SER A 28 4.48 10.38 2.33
N VAL A 29 3.81 11.39 1.74
CA VAL A 29 2.73 11.17 0.77
C VAL A 29 3.25 10.52 -0.51
N LYS A 30 4.40 10.97 -1.03
CA LYS A 30 5.02 10.38 -2.22
C LYS A 30 5.36 8.89 -1.99
N ASN A 31 6.05 8.58 -0.91
CA ASN A 31 6.45 7.21 -0.57
C ASN A 31 5.24 6.31 -0.33
N ALA A 32 4.19 6.82 0.33
CA ALA A 32 2.95 6.08 0.55
C ALA A 32 2.18 5.81 -0.75
N HIS A 33 2.15 6.79 -1.66
CA HIS A 33 1.58 6.61 -3.00
C HIS A 33 2.32 5.53 -3.79
N ASP A 34 3.66 5.61 -3.82
CA ASP A 34 4.50 4.62 -4.51
C ASP A 34 4.34 3.22 -3.88
N TYR A 35 4.22 3.16 -2.54
CA TYR A 35 3.94 1.92 -1.82
C TYR A 35 2.61 1.30 -2.26
N ILE A 36 1.51 2.07 -2.23
CA ILE A 36 0.18 1.52 -2.52
C ILE A 36 0.02 1.17 -3.99
N PHE A 37 0.60 1.96 -4.90
CA PHE A 37 0.62 1.64 -6.33
C PHE A 37 1.25 0.28 -6.59
N ASN A 38 2.41 0.00 -5.99
CA ASN A 38 3.08 -1.28 -6.15
C ASN A 38 2.36 -2.43 -5.43
N ALA A 39 1.75 -2.18 -4.27
CA ALA A 39 0.94 -3.17 -3.57
C ALA A 39 -0.30 -3.60 -4.40
N ILE A 40 -0.94 -2.66 -5.08
CA ILE A 40 -2.06 -2.93 -6.00
C ILE A 40 -1.56 -3.65 -7.26
N LYS A 41 -0.41 -3.24 -7.82
CA LYS A 41 0.17 -3.83 -9.03
C LYS A 41 0.55 -5.30 -8.84
N ASN A 42 1.05 -5.65 -7.66
CA ASN A 42 1.49 -7.00 -7.30
C ASN A 42 0.45 -7.75 -6.44
N ALA A 43 -0.82 -7.34 -6.50
CA ALA A 43 -1.88 -7.99 -5.75
C ALA A 43 -2.05 -9.45 -6.17
N VAL A 44 -2.34 -10.30 -5.19
CA VAL A 44 -2.66 -11.71 -5.40
C VAL A 44 -4.17 -11.87 -5.32
N ILE A 45 -4.75 -12.57 -6.29
CA ILE A 45 -6.17 -12.86 -6.33
C ILE A 45 -6.48 -13.99 -5.36
N ILE A 46 -7.29 -13.72 -4.34
CA ILE A 46 -7.64 -14.69 -3.31
C ILE A 46 -9.13 -14.60 -2.95
N GLY A 47 -9.75 -15.76 -2.71
CA GLY A 47 -11.17 -15.85 -2.38
C GLY A 47 -12.11 -15.48 -3.53
N GLY A 48 -13.37 -15.20 -3.21
CA GLY A 48 -14.44 -14.86 -4.18
C GLY A 48 -14.95 -13.41 -4.10
N GLY A 49 -14.33 -12.56 -3.28
CA GLY A 49 -14.73 -11.17 -3.03
C GLY A 49 -13.88 -10.14 -3.75
N GLN A 50 -13.87 -8.89 -3.24
CA GLN A 50 -12.93 -7.87 -3.70
C GLN A 50 -11.51 -8.20 -3.21
N ASN A 51 -10.55 -8.19 -4.14
CA ASN A 51 -9.20 -8.61 -3.83
C ASN A 51 -8.47 -7.56 -2.97
N PRO A 52 -7.65 -7.99 -1.98
CA PRO A 52 -6.83 -7.08 -1.20
C PRO A 52 -5.60 -6.63 -1.97
N VAL A 53 -5.00 -5.53 -1.53
CA VAL A 53 -3.65 -5.15 -1.96
C VAL A 53 -2.60 -6.11 -1.40
N ASN A 54 -1.47 -6.28 -2.07
CA ASN A 54 -0.35 -7.05 -1.53
C ASN A 54 0.57 -6.18 -0.69
N HIS A 55 0.39 -6.20 0.64
CA HIS A 55 1.21 -5.42 1.57
C HIS A 55 2.70 -5.80 1.54
N PHE A 56 3.00 -7.05 1.19
CA PHE A 56 4.33 -7.66 1.29
C PHE A 56 5.00 -7.85 -0.06
N TYR A 57 4.61 -7.10 -1.10
CA TYR A 57 5.15 -7.25 -2.46
C TYR A 57 6.69 -7.11 -2.56
N LYS A 58 7.35 -6.50 -1.57
CA LYS A 58 8.82 -6.38 -1.49
C LYS A 58 9.49 -7.58 -0.81
N PHE A 59 8.75 -8.38 -0.05
CA PHE A 59 9.28 -9.55 0.62
C PHE A 59 9.06 -10.76 -0.28
N LYS A 60 10.14 -11.50 -0.56
CA LYS A 60 10.01 -12.83 -1.16
C LYS A 60 9.58 -13.75 -0.03
N VAL A 61 8.34 -14.23 -0.12
CA VAL A 61 7.88 -15.40 0.65
C VAL A 61 8.21 -16.63 -0.18
#